data_AF-A0A6H9HV79-F1
#
_entry.id   AF-A0A6H9HV79-F1
#
_cell.length_a   1.000
_cell.length_b   1.000
_cell.length_c   1.000
_cell.angle_alpha   90.00
_cell.angle_beta   90.00
_cell.angle_gamma   90.00
#
_symmetry.space_group_name_H-M   'P 1'
#
loop_
_entity.id
_entity.type
_entity.pdbx_description
1 polymer ?
#
loop_
_entity_poly.entity_id
_entity_poly.type
_entity_poly.pdbx_seq_one_letter_code
_entity_poly.pdbx_strand_id
1 'polypeptide(L)'
;MRANAYPLQACLYALALHRWLRRRLRDYDYERHCGGAFYVFLRGAGLDAPGAPGAGVHALRPSARLVDALDRLFAGSPASRRR
;
A
#
# COMPACT_ATOMS: atom_id res chain seq x y z
N MET A 1 6.78 6.03 -12.88
CA MET A 1 6.30 5.27 -11.71
C MET A 1 7.28 4.24 -11.16
N ARG A 2 7.96 3.42 -11.98
CA ARG A 2 8.88 2.37 -11.47
C ARG A 2 10.24 2.89 -10.94
N ALA A 3 10.75 4.01 -11.47
CA ALA A 3 12.10 4.51 -11.16
C ALA A 3 12.32 4.96 -9.70
N ASN A 4 11.27 5.31 -8.96
CA ASN A 4 11.37 5.84 -7.59
C ASN A 4 10.82 4.87 -6.52
N ALA A 5 10.76 3.57 -6.83
CA ALA A 5 10.27 2.54 -5.88
C ALA A 5 8.87 2.81 -5.27
N TYR A 6 8.00 3.57 -5.94
CA TYR A 6 6.61 3.79 -5.50
C TYR A 6 5.85 2.49 -5.20
N PRO A 7 6.02 1.38 -5.95
CA PRO A 7 5.39 0.11 -5.57
C PRO A 7 5.82 -0.40 -4.18
N LEU A 8 7.09 -0.25 -3.82
CA LEU A 8 7.58 -0.63 -2.49
C LEU A 8 6.95 0.24 -1.40
N GLN A 9 6.92 1.56 -1.61
CA GLN A 9 6.29 2.50 -0.69
C GLN A 9 4.80 2.15 -0.46
N ALA A 10 4.07 1.82 -1.52
CA ALA A 10 2.67 1.42 -1.44
C ALA A 10 2.49 0.16 -0.59
N CYS A 11 3.36 -0.84 -0.77
CA CYS A 11 3.32 -2.07 0.02
C CYS A 11 3.58 -1.79 1.51
N LEU A 12 4.54 -0.93 1.83
CA LEU A 12 4.86 -0.56 3.22
C LEU A 12 3.69 0.20 3.88
N TYR A 13 3.08 1.13 3.16
CA TYR A 13 1.90 1.84 3.67
C TYR A 13 0.67 0.95 3.80
N ALA A 14 0.44 0.04 2.85
CA ALA A 14 -0.63 -0.95 2.94
C ALA A 14 -0.42 -1.88 4.16
N LEU A 15 0.82 -2.30 4.44
CA LEU A 15 1.15 -3.08 5.64
C LEU A 15 0.87 -2.29 6.92
N ALA A 16 1.32 -1.03 6.99
CA ALA A 16 1.09 -0.17 8.15
C ALA A 16 -0.41 0.01 8.42
N LEU A 17 -1.18 0.30 7.36
CA LEU A 17 -2.63 0.43 7.43
C LEU A 17 -3.30 -0.89 7.85
N HIS A 18 -2.90 -2.01 7.25
CA HIS A 18 -3.42 -3.33 7.60
C HIS A 18 -3.24 -3.63 9.09
N ARG A 19 -2.04 -3.43 9.63
CA ARG A 19 -1.76 -3.64 11.07
C ARG A 19 -2.54 -2.70 11.96
N TRP A 20 -2.74 -1.46 11.53
CA TRP A 20 -3.51 -0.47 12.29
C TRP A 20 -5.00 -0.81 12.31
N LEU A 21 -5.61 -1.12 11.16
CA LEU A 21 -7.02 -1.49 11.03
C LEU A 21 -7.33 -2.77 11.81
N ARG A 22 -6.47 -3.79 11.74
CA ARG A 22 -6.62 -5.05 12.49
C ARG A 22 -6.70 -4.85 14.02
N ARG A 23 -6.10 -3.78 14.55
CA ARG A 23 -6.18 -3.44 15.98
C ARG A 23 -7.39 -2.59 16.34
N ARG A 24 -8.00 -1.90 15.36
CA ARG A 24 -9.07 -0.92 15.59
C ARG A 24 -10.45 -1.47 15.25
N LEU A 25 -10.56 -2.30 14.22
CA LEU A 25 -11.81 -2.85 13.73
C LEU A 25 -11.98 -4.28 14.23
N ARG A 26 -13.13 -4.55 14.85
CA ARG A 26 -13.60 -5.91 15.10
C ARG A 26 -13.97 -6.55 13.76
N ASP A 27 -13.68 -7.84 13.60
CA ASP A 27 -13.97 -8.61 12.39
C ASP A 27 -13.34 -8.01 11.12
N TYR A 28 -12.14 -7.45 11.26
CA TYR A 28 -11.37 -6.89 10.15
C TYR A 28 -11.02 -7.95 9.09
N ASP A 29 -11.42 -7.66 7.87
CA ASP A 29 -11.09 -8.39 6.64
C ASP A 29 -10.37 -7.46 5.64
N TYR A 30 -9.20 -7.85 5.13
CA TYR A 30 -8.42 -7.00 4.24
C TYR A 30 -9.14 -6.74 2.91
N GLU A 31 -9.78 -7.75 2.32
CA GLU A 31 -10.39 -7.61 1.00
C GLU A 31 -11.60 -6.68 1.00
N ARG A 32 -12.33 -6.65 2.13
CA ARG A 32 -13.48 -5.78 2.37
C ARG A 32 -13.10 -4.38 2.83
N HIS A 33 -12.06 -4.24 3.65
CA HIS A 33 -11.76 -2.96 4.33
C HIS A 33 -10.55 -2.20 3.76
N CYS A 34 -9.73 -2.81 2.89
CA CYS A 34 -8.59 -2.14 2.24
C CYS A 34 -8.79 -2.02 0.71
N GLY A 35 -8.95 -0.79 0.23
CA GLY A 35 -9.16 -0.49 -1.20
C GLY A 35 -7.89 -0.35 -2.05
N GLY A 36 -6.70 -0.27 -1.43
CA GLY A 36 -5.43 0.00 -2.11
C GLY A 36 -4.93 1.43 -1.92
N ALA A 37 -4.06 1.89 -2.82
CA ALA A 37 -3.41 3.19 -2.77
C ALA A 37 -3.52 3.92 -4.11
N PHE A 38 -3.58 5.25 -4.05
CA PHE A 38 -3.55 6.14 -5.22
C PHE A 38 -2.35 7.08 -5.12
N TYR A 39 -1.61 7.19 -6.23
CA TYR A 39 -0.55 8.18 -6.42
C TYR A 39 -1.06 9.24 -7.37
N VAL A 40 -1.21 10.46 -6.87
CA VAL A 40 -1.62 11.62 -7.66
C VAL A 40 -0.40 12.51 -7.91
N PHE A 41 0.07 12.56 -9.15
CA PHE A 41 1.14 13.43 -9.61
C PHE A 41 0.54 14.78 -10.01
N LEU A 42 0.59 15.73 -9.10
CA LEU A 42 -0.10 17.03 -9.19
C LEU A 42 0.14 17.77 -10.51
N ARG A 43 1.39 17.80 -11.01
CA ARG A 43 1.74 18.47 -12.29
C ARG A 43 1.23 17.77 -13.55
N GLY A 44 0.81 16.51 -13.44
CA GLY A 44 0.30 15.71 -14.55
C GLY A 44 -1.17 15.34 -14.40
N ALA A 45 -1.80 15.70 -13.26
CA ALA A 45 -3.15 15.29 -12.91
C ALA A 45 -4.26 16.15 -13.56
N GLY A 46 -3.90 17.06 -14.47
CA GLY A 46 -4.86 17.97 -15.08
C GLY A 46 -5.48 18.96 -14.10
N LEU A 47 -4.85 19.21 -12.94
CA LEU A 47 -5.30 20.23 -11.99
C LEU A 47 -5.34 21.63 -12.62
N ASP A 48 -4.49 21.86 -13.63
CA ASP A 48 -4.39 23.11 -14.38
C ASP A 48 -5.17 23.05 -15.72
N ALA A 49 -5.67 21.87 -16.12
CA ALA A 49 -6.38 21.63 -17.37
C ALA A 49 -7.36 20.44 -17.22
N PRO A 50 -8.61 20.69 -16.80
CA PRO A 50 -9.61 19.63 -16.62
C PRO A 50 -10.02 19.07 -17.98
N GLY A 51 -9.72 17.79 -18.25
CA GLY A 51 -10.17 17.15 -19.49
C GLY A 51 -9.45 15.87 -19.93
N ALA A 52 -8.30 15.52 -19.36
CA ALA A 52 -7.59 14.27 -19.71
C ALA A 52 -7.88 13.16 -18.68
N PRO A 53 -8.67 12.11 -19.01
CA PRO A 53 -8.93 11.00 -18.10
C PRO A 53 -7.63 10.26 -17.77
N GLY A 54 -7.34 10.08 -16.47
CA GLY A 54 -6.22 9.25 -16.01
C GLY A 54 -4.83 9.86 -16.17
N ALA A 55 -4.71 11.12 -16.60
CA ALA A 55 -3.43 11.82 -16.55
C ALA A 55 -3.01 11.98 -15.08
N GLY A 56 -1.77 11.60 -14.73
CA GLY A 56 -1.18 11.83 -13.41
C GLY A 56 -1.74 11.03 -12.22
N VAL A 57 -2.79 10.21 -12.38
CA VAL A 57 -3.31 9.37 -11.28
C VAL A 57 -2.97 7.91 -11.54
N HIS A 58 -2.36 7.26 -10.56
CA HIS A 58 -2.05 5.84 -10.63
C HIS A 58 -2.57 5.09 -9.41
N ALA A 59 -3.33 4.03 -9.64
CA ALA A 59 -3.82 3.14 -8.59
C ALA A 59 -2.91 1.92 -8.44
N LEU A 60 -2.71 1.46 -7.20
CA LEU A 60 -2.04 0.21 -6.87
C LEU A 60 -2.69 -0.40 -5.64
N ARG A 61 -3.13 -1.66 -5.74
CA ARG A 61 -3.62 -2.43 -4.60
C ARG A 61 -2.71 -3.63 -4.37
N PRO A 62 -1.87 -3.62 -3.32
CA PRO A 62 -1.18 -4.83 -2.86
C PRO A 62 -2.21 -5.91 -2.52
N SER A 63 -1.97 -7.15 -2.92
CA SER A 63 -2.84 -8.27 -2.57
C SER A 63 -2.76 -8.59 -1.08
N ALA A 64 -3.83 -9.13 -0.48
CA ALA A 64 -3.80 -9.61 0.91
C ALA A 64 -2.61 -10.55 1.14
N ARG A 65 -2.41 -11.51 0.23
CA ARG A 65 -1.30 -12.46 0.31
C ARG A 65 0.08 -11.79 0.39
N LEU A 66 0.30 -10.72 -0.37
CA LEU A 66 1.56 -9.98 -0.33
C LEU A 66 1.71 -9.24 1.01
N VAL A 67 0.66 -8.58 1.47
CA VAL A 67 0.66 -7.86 2.75
C VAL A 67 0.87 -8.82 3.93
N ASP A 68 0.26 -9.99 3.91
CA ASP A 68 0.45 -11.02 4.94
C ASP A 68 1.87 -11.59 4.92
N ALA A 69 2.44 -11.81 3.73
CA ALA A 69 3.83 -12.26 3.60
C ALA A 69 4.80 -11.21 4.17
N LEU A 70 4.55 -9.93 3.91
CA LEU A 70 5.31 -8.83 4.51
C LEU A 70 5.09 -8.79 6.03
N ASP A 71 3.85 -8.93 6.52
CA ASP A 71 3.58 -8.93 7.96
C ASP A 71 4.41 -9.99 8.69
N ARG A 72 4.48 -11.21 8.15
CA ARG A 72 5.30 -12.31 8.67
C ARG A 72 6.79 -12.00 8.59
N LEU A 73 7.26 -11.48 7.46
CA LEU A 73 8.68 -11.10 7.29
C LEU A 73 9.12 -10.10 8.37
N PHE A 74 8.29 -9.08 8.64
CA PHE A 74 8.58 -8.04 9.64
C PHE A 74 8.31 -8.48 11.09
N ALA A 75 7.57 -9.57 11.32
CA ALA A 75 7.41 -10.14 12.65
C ALA A 75 8.70 -10.81 13.17
N GLY A 76 9.60 -11.17 12.25
CA GLY A 76 10.87 -11.83 12.54
C GLY A 76 10.71 -13.32 12.85
N SER A 77 11.71 -14.12 12.48
CA SER A 77 11.86 -15.47 13.01
C SER A 77 12.61 -15.41 14.34
N PRO A 78 12.20 -16.15 15.39
CA PRO A 78 12.94 -16.20 16.65
C PRO A 78 14.39 -16.68 16.51
N ALA A 79 14.76 -17.26 15.35
CA ALA A 79 16.07 -17.86 15.10
C ALA A 79 17.17 -16.93 14.55
N SER A 80 16.88 -15.66 14.20
CA SER A 80 17.89 -14.80 13.52
C SER A 80 18.40 -13.62 14.34
N ARG A 81 18.22 -13.62 15.67
CA ARG A 81 18.94 -12.67 16.54
C ARG A 81 20.40 -13.14 16.68
N ARG A 82 21.17 -13.01 15.59
CA ARG A 82 22.63 -13.18 15.63
C ARG A 82 23.20 -12.05 16.49
N ARG A 83 23.98 -12.48 17.49
CA ARG A 83 24.82 -11.68 18.37
C ARG A 83 25.86 -10.89 17.59
#